data_AF-A0A7S1NF03-F1
#
_entry.id   AF-A0A7S1NF03-F1
#
_cell.length_a   1.000
_cell.length_b   1.000
_cell.length_c   1.000
_cell.angle_alpha   90.00
_cell.angle_beta   90.00
_cell.angle_gamma   90.00
#
_symmetry.space_group_name_H-M   'P 1'
#
loop_
_entity.id
_entity.type
_entity.pdbx_description
1 polymer ?
#
loop_
_entity_poly.entity_id
_entity_poly.type
_entity_poly.pdbx_seq_one_letter_code
_entity_poly.pdbx_strand_id
1 'polypeptide(L)'
;LAAAQVMIQAKAQLDVFSTITGLSVNLTKSAIILKGFWPPALTGMFAATGLPIKDKYKYLGVLIGHIPPEVAYGAAIQKALGRAYSMQHWKLSLAERVELLKLR
;
A
#
# COMPACT_ATOMS: atom_id res chain seq x y z
N LEU A 1 11.60 -14.40 16.55
CA LEU A 1 10.66 -14.88 17.59
C LEU A 1 9.74 -13.77 18.08
N ALA A 2 10.25 -12.68 18.67
CA ALA A 2 9.41 -11.56 19.15
C ALA A 2 8.46 -10.99 18.06
N ALA A 3 8.95 -10.72 16.85
CA ALA A 3 8.13 -10.17 15.76
C ALA A 3 6.98 -11.11 15.32
N ALA A 4 7.20 -12.43 15.34
CA ALA A 4 6.17 -13.40 15.01
C ALA A 4 5.07 -13.45 16.09
N GLN A 5 5.46 -13.40 17.36
CA GLN A 5 4.53 -13.35 18.48
C GLN A 5 3.64 -12.11 18.40
N VAL A 6 4.21 -10.95 18.10
CA VAL A 6 3.48 -9.68 17.93
C VAL A 6 2.44 -9.80 16.80
N MET A 7 2.77 -10.42 15.68
CA MET A 7 1.83 -10.57 14.56
C MET A 7 0.69 -11.56 14.86
N ILE A 8 0.98 -12.65 15.58
CA ILE A 8 -0.05 -13.59 16.04
C ILE A 8 -1.01 -12.89 17.00
N GLN A 9 -0.48 -12.09 17.94
CA GLN A 9 -1.30 -11.28 18.84
C GLN A 9 -2.12 -10.23 18.09
N ALA A 10 -1.53 -9.54 17.10
CA ALA A 10 -2.25 -8.56 16.28
C ALA A 10 -3.41 -9.21 15.50
N LYS A 11 -3.23 -10.43 14.98
CA LYS A 11 -4.32 -11.18 14.33
C LYS A 11 -5.43 -11.52 15.33
N ALA A 12 -5.09 -12.00 16.52
CA ALA A 12 -6.09 -12.29 17.55
C ALA A 12 -6.88 -11.03 17.96
N GLN A 13 -6.22 -9.88 18.06
CA GLN A 13 -6.89 -8.60 18.33
C GLN A 13 -7.82 -8.17 17.18
N LEU A 14 -7.42 -8.40 15.93
CA LEU A 14 -8.30 -8.15 14.77
C LEU A 14 -9.54 -9.03 14.81
N ASP A 15 -9.43 -10.29 15.23
CA ASP A 15 -10.59 -11.19 15.36
C ASP A 15 -11.57 -10.69 16.45
N VAL A 16 -11.04 -10.28 17.60
CA VAL A 16 -11.85 -9.67 18.67
C VAL A 16 -12.53 -8.39 18.17
N PHE A 17 -11.80 -7.52 17.47
CA PHE A 17 -12.36 -6.31 16.88
C PHE A 17 -13.49 -6.62 15.88
N SER A 18 -13.31 -7.65 15.05
CA SER A 18 -14.33 -8.11 14.10
C SER A 18 -15.59 -8.60 14.81
N THR A 19 -15.46 -9.31 15.93
CA THR A 19 -16.62 -9.72 16.75
C THR A 19 -17.35 -8.51 17.35
N ILE A 20 -16.62 -7.51 17.85
CA ILE A 20 -17.22 -6.32 18.49
C ILE A 20 -17.90 -5.41 17.47
N THR A 21 -17.28 -5.19 16.32
CA THR A 21 -17.76 -4.22 15.32
C THR A 21 -18.65 -4.83 14.24
N GLY A 22 -18.67 -6.16 14.11
CA GLY A 22 -19.32 -6.87 13.00
C GLY A 22 -18.62 -6.69 11.65
N LEU A 23 -17.47 -6.01 11.61
CA LEU A 23 -16.68 -5.80 10.40
C LEU A 23 -15.69 -6.93 10.21
N SER A 24 -15.70 -7.57 9.03
CA SER A 24 -14.75 -8.63 8.71
C SER A 24 -13.52 -8.11 7.98
N VAL A 25 -12.36 -8.70 8.28
CA VAL A 25 -11.11 -8.43 7.55
C VAL A 25 -11.18 -9.11 6.18
N ASN A 26 -11.01 -8.33 5.11
CA ASN A 26 -10.91 -8.91 3.77
C ASN A 26 -9.50 -9.50 3.53
N LEU A 27 -9.36 -10.81 3.77
CA LEU A 27 -8.09 -11.53 3.64
C LEU A 27 -7.50 -11.53 2.22
N THR A 28 -8.29 -11.24 1.19
CA THR A 28 -7.77 -11.11 -0.20
C THR A 28 -7.03 -9.79 -0.42
N LYS A 29 -7.42 -8.75 0.31
CA LYS A 29 -6.84 -7.40 0.22
C LYS A 29 -5.82 -7.13 1.32
N SER A 30 -5.94 -7.78 2.48
CA SER A 30 -5.00 -7.68 3.59
C SER A 30 -3.77 -8.55 3.38
N ALA A 31 -2.62 -8.12 3.91
CA ALA A 31 -1.37 -8.85 3.84
C ALA A 31 -0.42 -8.44 4.97
N ILE A 32 0.53 -9.32 5.28
CA ILE A 32 1.68 -8.99 6.13
C ILE A 32 2.82 -8.52 5.24
N ILE A 33 3.39 -7.36 5.57
CA ILE A 33 4.50 -6.76 4.82
C ILE A 33 5.62 -6.51 5.82
N LEU A 34 6.80 -7.04 5.53
CA LEU A 34 8.02 -6.75 6.27
C LEU A 34 8.91 -5.84 5.43
N LYS A 35 9.38 -4.76 6.04
CA LYS A 35 10.34 -3.85 5.42
C LYS A 35 11.74 -4.45 5.63
N GLY A 36 12.21 -5.27 4.69
CA GLY A 36 13.56 -5.87 4.74
C GLY A 36 13.59 -7.35 4.36
N PHE A 37 14.61 -8.06 4.84
CA PHE A 37 14.82 -9.49 4.57
C PHE A 37 13.79 -10.38 5.28
N TRP A 38 13.35 -11.45 4.61
CA TRP A 38 12.49 -12.49 5.15
C TRP A 38 13.32 -13.66 5.70
N PRO A 39 13.44 -13.82 7.03
CA PRO A 39 14.01 -15.03 7.60
C PRO A 39 13.04 -16.20 7.33
N PRO A 40 13.48 -17.33 6.75
CA PRO A 40 12.62 -18.48 6.48
C PRO A 40 11.85 -18.98 7.71
N ALA A 41 12.45 -18.85 8.90
CA ALA A 41 11.82 -19.20 10.17
C ALA A 41 10.58 -18.36 10.51
N LEU A 42 10.49 -17.10 10.05
CA LEU A 42 9.32 -16.25 10.30
C LEU A 42 8.17 -16.55 9.33
N THR A 43 8.48 -16.94 8.10
CA THR A 43 7.49 -17.29 7.07
C THR A 43 6.54 -18.40 7.54
N GLY A 44 7.09 -19.45 8.17
CA GLY A 44 6.28 -20.55 8.72
C GLY A 44 5.41 -20.12 9.91
N MET A 45 5.88 -19.20 10.75
CA MET A 45 5.12 -18.71 11.90
C MET A 45 3.94 -17.81 11.48
N PHE A 46 4.10 -17.02 10.41
CA PHE A 46 3.03 -16.15 9.93
C PHE A 46 1.94 -16.90 9.16
N ALA A 47 2.21 -18.11 8.66
CA ALA A 47 1.18 -18.95 8.02
C ALA A 47 -0.02 -19.19 8.96
N ALA A 48 0.22 -19.27 10.28
CA ALA A 48 -0.82 -19.41 11.30
C ALA A 48 -1.79 -18.22 11.36
N THR A 49 -1.44 -17.06 10.81
CA THR A 49 -2.32 -15.88 10.79
C THR A 49 -3.35 -15.92 9.65
N GLY A 50 -3.17 -16.80 8.65
CA GLY A 50 -4.01 -16.86 7.44
C GLY A 50 -3.88 -15.64 6.51
N LEU A 51 -3.02 -14.68 6.83
CA LEU A 51 -2.76 -13.51 6.00
C LEU A 51 -1.63 -13.82 5.01
N PRO A 52 -1.78 -13.46 3.72
CA PRO A 52 -0.71 -13.65 2.76
C PRO A 52 0.46 -12.73 3.08
N ILE A 53 1.66 -13.27 2.94
CA ILE A 53 2.90 -12.52 2.99
C ILE A 53 3.14 -11.86 1.64
N LYS A 54 3.48 -10.57 1.63
CA LYS A 54 3.85 -9.84 0.40
C LYS A 54 5.11 -8.99 0.63
N ASP A 55 6.00 -8.99 -0.37
CA ASP A 55 7.21 -8.14 -0.38
C ASP A 55 6.91 -6.68 -0.71
N LYS A 56 5.79 -6.45 -1.38
CA LYS A 56 5.32 -5.12 -1.80
C LYS A 56 3.82 -5.00 -1.63
N TYR A 57 3.36 -3.80 -1.31
CA TYR A 57 1.96 -3.49 -1.13
C TYR A 57 1.66 -2.04 -1.47
N LYS A 58 0.44 -1.74 -1.93
CA LYS A 58 0.06 -0.37 -2.24
C LYS A 58 -0.71 0.22 -1.06
N TYR A 59 -0.12 1.20 -0.40
CA TYR A 59 -0.72 1.94 0.70
C TYR A 59 -0.95 3.39 0.31
N LEU A 60 -2.21 3.85 0.36
CA LEU A 60 -2.62 5.22 0.02
C LEU A 60 -2.07 5.74 -1.33
N GLY A 61 -1.94 4.86 -2.32
CA GLY A 61 -1.43 5.22 -3.65
C GLY A 61 0.07 5.05 -3.84
N VAL A 62 0.84 4.84 -2.77
CA VAL A 62 2.28 4.62 -2.78
C VAL A 62 2.58 3.14 -2.63
N LEU A 63 3.54 2.62 -3.40
CA LEU A 63 4.01 1.26 -3.22
C LEU A 63 5.01 1.23 -2.05
N ILE A 64 4.77 0.37 -1.06
CA ILE A 64 5.61 0.16 0.11
C ILE A 64 6.23 -1.24 0.04
N GLY A 65 7.46 -1.37 0.53
CA GLY A 65 8.23 -2.62 0.48
C GLY A 65 9.73 -2.35 0.44
N HIS A 66 10.51 -3.38 0.17
CA HIS A 66 11.95 -3.22 -0.11
C HIS A 66 12.16 -2.87 -1.59
N ILE A 67 11.81 -1.62 -1.94
CA ILE A 67 11.86 -1.11 -3.32
C ILE A 67 12.47 0.30 -3.36
N PRO A 68 13.10 0.70 -4.48
CA PRO A 68 13.62 2.05 -4.65
C PRO A 68 12.50 3.12 -4.60
N PRO A 69 12.78 4.34 -4.11
CA PRO A 69 11.81 5.44 -4.05
C PRO A 69 11.16 5.75 -5.41
N GLU A 70 11.91 5.68 -6.50
CA GLU A 70 11.43 5.95 -7.85
C GLU A 70 10.30 4.98 -8.23
N VAL A 71 10.42 3.71 -7.81
CA VAL A 71 9.41 2.68 -8.02
C VAL A 71 8.25 2.85 -7.05
N ALA A 72 8.52 3.25 -5.81
CA ALA A 72 7.49 3.50 -4.78
C ALA A 72 6.46 4.55 -5.23
N TYR A 73 6.93 5.64 -5.86
CA TYR A 73 6.11 6.75 -6.34
C TYR A 73 5.78 6.68 -7.84
N GLY A 74 6.34 5.73 -8.59
CA GLY A 74 6.20 5.66 -10.04
C GLY A 74 4.76 5.73 -10.54
N ALA A 75 3.82 5.02 -9.89
CA ALA A 75 2.40 5.08 -10.26
C ALA A 75 1.76 6.47 -10.01
N ALA A 76 2.17 7.16 -8.96
CA ALA A 76 1.71 8.52 -8.67
C ALA A 76 2.29 9.52 -9.68
N ILE A 77 3.58 9.38 -10.01
CA ILE A 77 4.27 10.18 -11.03
C ILE A 77 3.60 9.98 -12.40
N GLN A 78 3.36 8.74 -12.82
CA GLN A 78 2.68 8.43 -14.08
C GLN A 78 1.26 9.02 -14.14
N LYS A 79 0.53 9.00 -13.02
CA LYS A 79 -0.79 9.63 -12.94
C LYS A 79 -0.71 11.15 -13.04
N ALA A 80 0.29 11.78 -12.44
CA ALA A 80 0.53 13.21 -12.56
C ALA A 80 0.91 13.59 -14.01
N LEU A 81 1.83 12.85 -14.62
CA LEU A 81 2.21 13.02 -16.03
C LEU A 81 1.02 12.85 -16.96
N GLY A 82 0.23 11.78 -16.81
CA GLY A 82 -0.95 11.54 -17.64
C GLY A 82 -1.97 12.70 -17.56
N ARG A 83 -2.14 13.30 -16.38
CA ARG A 83 -2.97 14.51 -16.22
C ARG A 83 -2.36 15.71 -16.93
N ALA A 84 -1.07 15.96 -16.74
CA ALA A 84 -0.37 17.05 -17.42
C ALA A 84 -0.43 16.92 -18.95
N TYR A 85 -0.24 15.72 -19.49
CA TYR A 85 -0.40 15.45 -20.93
C TYR A 85 -1.83 15.69 -21.41
N SER A 86 -2.84 15.23 -20.66
CA SER A 86 -4.24 15.43 -21.07
C SER A 86 -4.63 16.91 -21.19
N MET A 87 -4.01 17.79 -20.39
CA MET A 87 -4.25 19.23 -20.42
C MET A 87 -3.74 19.90 -21.70
N GLN A 88 -2.84 19.26 -22.46
CA GLN A 88 -2.42 19.77 -23.78
C GLN A 88 -3.60 19.85 -24.76
N HIS A 89 -4.59 18.98 -24.60
CA HIS A 89 -5.77 18.90 -25.47
C HIS A 89 -6.96 19.72 -24.96
N TRP A 90 -6.83 20.41 -23.84
CA TRP A 90 -7.91 21.25 -23.31
C TRP A 90 -8.00 22.54 -24.11
N LYS A 91 -9.22 22.98 -24.41
CA LYS A 91 -9.51 24.27 -25.08
C LYS A 91 -9.32 25.45 -24.12
N LEU A 92 -8.14 25.53 -23.51
CA LEU A 92 -7.73 26.57 -22.58
C LEU A 92 -6.49 27.28 -23.13
N SER A 93 -6.34 28.55 -22.78
CA SER A 93 -5.09 29.29 -23.01
C SER A 93 -3.92 28.64 -22.28
N LEU A 94 -2.69 29.02 -22.65
CA LEU A 94 -1.49 28.53 -21.96
C LEU A 94 -1.48 28.99 -20.49
N ALA A 95 -1.90 30.22 -20.21
CA ALA A 95 -1.93 30.79 -18.87
C ALA A 95 -2.88 30.01 -17.95
N GLU A 96 -4.11 29.72 -18.39
CA GLU A 96 -5.09 28.93 -17.64
C GLU A 96 -4.58 27.51 -17.37
N ARG A 97 -3.90 26.88 -18.33
CA ARG A 97 -3.30 25.55 -18.15
C ARG A 97 -2.18 25.56 -17.10
N VAL A 98 -1.31 26.57 -17.13
CA VAL A 98 -0.23 26.72 -16.15
C VAL A 98 -0.79 26.97 -14.75
N GLU A 99 -1.83 27.81 -14.63
CA GLU A 99 -2.46 28.10 -13.34
C GLU A 99 -3.13 26.86 -12.74
N LEU A 100 -3.85 26.07 -13.56
CA LEU A 100 -4.44 24.81 -13.12
C LEU A 100 -3.42 23.74 -12.73
N LEU A 101 -2.23 23.73 -13.34
CA LEU A 101 -1.14 22.84 -12.97
C LEU A 101 -0.45 23.25 -11.66
N LYS A 102 -0.47 24.54 -11.28
CA LYS A 102 0.11 25.04 -10.03
C LYS A 102 -0.79 24.82 -8.81
N LEU A 103 -2.11 24.81 -9.03
CA LEU A 103 -3.12 24.68 -7.98
C LEU A 103 -3.35 23.22 -7.52
N ARG A 104 -2.70 22.24 -8.15
CA ARG A 104 -2.94 20.80 -7.94
C ARG A 104 -1.65 20.05 -7.69
#